data_AF-A0A9D6VZR0-F1
#
_entry.id   AF-A0A9D6VZR0-F1
#
_cell.length_a   1.000
_cell.length_b   1.000
_cell.length_c   1.000
_cell.angle_alpha   90.00
_cell.angle_beta   90.00
_cell.angle_gamma   90.00
#
_symmetry.space_group_name_H-M   'P 1'
#
loop_
_entity.id
_entity.type
_entity.pdbx_description
1 polymer ?
#
loop_
_entity_poly.entity_id
_entity_poly.type
_entity_poly.pdbx_seq_one_letter_code
_entity_poly.pdbx_strand_id
1 'polypeptide(L)'
;MRLRWSRLGRAGWPLLGLYLAVVGAATAVFASRRPTPETPRYAAPAPAPGVRANFAALSAGAVLRVSSYDWFHSHHPLYAIDELVKPEKTEKWATVQKDRAPWLEIKLAVRADLDELALVLAGAFEDKSFTNREFRVRCLRDERDGGTVVREHVVHGNTDAQPKLPLDCPATDRVRIEFQVERVGKSADVVRLYEVSVWGRPATP
;
A
#
# COMPACT_ATOMS: atom_id res chain seq x y z
N MET A 1 18.18 22.93 -65.12
CA MET A 1 17.09 22.36 -64.30
C MET A 1 17.42 22.56 -62.81
N ARG A 2 16.74 23.48 -62.11
CA ARG A 2 16.83 23.63 -60.65
C ARG A 2 15.48 23.27 -60.05
N LEU A 3 15.39 22.14 -59.34
CA LEU A 3 14.20 21.69 -58.62
C LEU A 3 13.96 22.59 -57.40
N ARG A 4 12.80 23.27 -57.37
CA ARG A 4 12.31 24.05 -56.23
C ARG A 4 11.82 23.11 -55.12
N TRP A 5 12.67 22.87 -54.11
CA TRP A 5 12.28 22.24 -52.85
C TRP A 5 12.10 23.32 -51.78
N SER A 6 10.95 23.98 -51.72
CA SER A 6 10.72 24.96 -50.64
C SER A 6 9.25 25.25 -50.37
N ARG A 7 8.40 24.22 -50.18
CA ARG A 7 7.01 24.43 -49.70
C ARG A 7 6.46 23.32 -48.78
N LEU A 8 7.29 22.73 -47.91
CA LEU A 8 6.81 21.76 -46.90
C LEU A 8 7.28 22.05 -45.47
N GLY A 9 7.92 23.19 -45.20
CA GLY A 9 8.64 23.41 -43.94
C GLY A 9 7.93 24.16 -42.81
N ARG A 10 6.73 24.73 -43.01
CA ARG A 10 6.15 25.70 -42.03
C ARG A 10 4.89 25.27 -41.29
N ALA A 11 4.21 24.20 -41.70
CA ALA A 11 2.98 23.74 -41.04
C ALA A 11 3.19 22.73 -39.90
N GLY A 12 4.37 22.09 -39.80
CA GLY A 12 4.63 21.06 -38.77
C GLY A 12 5.07 21.60 -37.41
N TRP A 13 5.60 22.82 -37.36
CA TRP A 13 6.10 23.46 -36.14
C TRP A 13 5.02 23.79 -35.09
N PRO A 14 3.84 24.34 -35.45
CA PRO A 14 2.79 24.59 -34.46
C PRO A 14 2.21 23.28 -33.88
N LEU A 15 2.16 22.20 -34.67
CA LEU A 15 1.68 20.89 -34.22
C LEU A 15 2.66 20.23 -33.24
N LEU A 16 3.97 20.36 -33.48
CA LEU A 16 5.00 19.86 -32.55
C LEU A 16 4.98 20.64 -31.22
N GLY A 17 4.82 21.97 -31.28
CA GLY A 17 4.68 22.81 -30.09
C GLY A 17 3.44 22.46 -29.25
N LEU A 18 2.30 22.24 -29.91
CA LEU A 18 1.06 21.80 -29.24
C LEU A 18 1.22 20.40 -28.63
N TYR A 19 1.84 19.46 -29.36
CA TYR A 19 2.11 18.11 -28.85
C TYR A 19 2.99 18.13 -27.59
N LEU A 20 4.09 18.89 -27.60
CA LEU A 20 4.97 19.03 -26.44
C LEU A 20 4.27 19.69 -25.25
N ALA A 21 3.42 20.69 -25.49
CA ALA A 21 2.63 21.33 -24.45
C ALA A 21 1.61 20.36 -23.81
N VAL A 22 0.91 19.56 -24.63
CA VAL A 22 -0.05 18.55 -24.16
C VAL A 22 0.65 17.43 -23.39
N VAL A 23 1.77 16.90 -23.90
CA VAL A 23 2.57 15.87 -23.22
C VAL A 23 3.18 16.42 -21.93
N GLY A 24 3.68 17.65 -21.94
CA GLY A 24 4.21 18.33 -20.76
C GLY A 24 3.13 18.55 -19.69
N ALA A 25 1.94 19.01 -20.08
CA ALA A 25 0.81 19.18 -19.17
C ALA A 25 0.32 17.83 -18.62
N ALA A 26 0.21 16.80 -19.46
CA ALA A 26 -0.21 15.46 -19.03
C ALA A 26 0.81 14.84 -18.05
N THR A 27 2.11 14.97 -18.33
CA THR A 27 3.16 14.48 -17.42
C THR A 27 3.20 15.27 -16.12
N ALA A 28 3.02 16.60 -16.14
CA ALA A 28 2.91 17.41 -14.94
C ALA A 28 1.67 17.05 -14.10
N VAL A 29 0.50 16.87 -14.74
CA VAL A 29 -0.73 16.43 -14.07
C VAL A 29 -0.55 15.04 -13.48
N PHE A 30 0.00 14.09 -14.23
CA PHE A 30 0.28 12.73 -13.74
C PHE A 30 1.28 12.72 -12.58
N ALA A 31 2.38 13.47 -12.70
CA ALA A 31 3.39 13.61 -11.64
C ALA A 31 2.83 14.32 -10.40
N SER A 32 1.93 15.29 -10.57
CA SER A 32 1.26 16.00 -9.47
C SER A 32 0.23 15.14 -8.75
N ARG A 33 -0.39 14.18 -9.46
CA ARG A 33 -1.38 13.26 -8.88
C ARG A 33 -0.78 12.05 -8.16
N ARG A 34 0.55 11.83 -8.21
CA ARG A 34 1.29 10.66 -7.69
C ARG A 34 0.35 9.49 -7.37
N PRO A 35 -0.12 8.73 -8.38
CA PRO A 35 -1.05 7.65 -8.12
C PRO A 35 -0.43 6.74 -7.06
N THR A 36 -1.11 6.62 -5.93
CA THR A 36 -0.72 5.69 -4.87
C THR A 36 -0.72 4.30 -5.49
N PRO A 37 0.40 3.56 -5.45
CA PRO A 37 0.41 2.16 -5.86
C PRO A 37 -0.69 1.38 -5.16
N GLU A 38 -1.50 0.67 -5.95
CA GLU A 38 -2.65 -0.10 -5.50
C GLU A 38 -2.60 -1.48 -6.15
N THR A 39 -2.88 -2.54 -5.38
CA THR A 39 -2.99 -3.89 -5.91
C THR A 39 -4.27 -4.05 -6.74
N PRO A 40 -4.32 -4.98 -7.70
CA PRO A 40 -5.56 -5.28 -8.40
C PRO A 40 -6.65 -5.80 -7.44
N ARG A 41 -7.90 -5.48 -7.74
CA ARG A 41 -9.07 -6.03 -7.04
C ARG A 41 -9.43 -7.38 -7.64
N TYR A 42 -9.42 -8.42 -6.82
CA TYR A 42 -9.92 -9.74 -7.21
C TYR A 42 -11.36 -9.91 -6.76
N ALA A 43 -12.17 -10.55 -7.61
CA ALA A 43 -13.50 -10.97 -7.21
C ALA A 43 -13.37 -12.13 -6.23
N ALA A 44 -13.83 -11.91 -4.99
CA ALA A 44 -13.84 -12.90 -3.94
C ALA A 44 -15.23 -12.95 -3.30
N PRO A 45 -15.71 -14.13 -2.89
CA PRO A 45 -16.91 -14.21 -2.07
C PRO A 45 -16.65 -13.53 -0.73
N ALA A 46 -17.59 -12.69 -0.29
CA ALA A 46 -17.52 -12.12 1.05
C ALA A 46 -17.58 -13.24 2.10
N PRO A 47 -16.84 -13.13 3.22
CA PRO A 47 -16.99 -14.06 4.34
C PRO A 47 -18.44 -14.11 4.82
N ALA A 48 -18.91 -15.29 5.20
CA ALA A 48 -20.27 -15.45 5.72
C ALA A 48 -20.46 -14.70 7.05
N PRO A 49 -21.67 -14.16 7.34
CA PRO A 49 -21.95 -13.49 8.60
C PRO A 49 -21.56 -14.35 9.82
N GLY A 50 -20.94 -13.72 10.83
CA GLY A 50 -20.48 -14.38 12.06
C GLY A 50 -19.21 -15.24 11.91
N VAL A 51 -18.74 -15.53 10.70
CA VAL A 51 -17.50 -16.27 10.47
C VAL A 51 -16.30 -15.33 10.64
N ARG A 52 -15.34 -15.74 11.48
CA ARG A 52 -14.08 -15.01 11.64
C ARG A 52 -13.17 -15.29 10.44
N ALA A 53 -12.69 -14.24 9.78
CA ALA A 53 -11.86 -14.36 8.58
C ALA A 53 -10.75 -13.29 8.54
N ASN A 54 -9.73 -13.51 7.71
CA ASN A 54 -8.72 -12.50 7.39
C ASN A 54 -9.26 -11.59 6.27
N PHE A 55 -9.58 -10.35 6.61
CA PHE A 55 -10.10 -9.35 5.68
C PHE A 55 -9.00 -8.61 4.90
N ALA A 56 -7.73 -8.77 5.28
CA ALA A 56 -6.61 -8.26 4.50
C ALA A 56 -6.21 -9.21 3.36
N ALA A 57 -6.67 -10.46 3.40
CA ALA A 57 -6.38 -11.47 2.41
C ALA A 57 -6.76 -11.07 0.99
N LEU A 58 -5.87 -11.34 0.03
CA LEU A 58 -6.18 -11.25 -1.39
C LEU A 58 -7.37 -12.15 -1.75
N SER A 59 -7.43 -13.35 -1.16
CA SER A 59 -8.53 -14.30 -1.35
C SER A 59 -9.87 -13.81 -0.78
N ALA A 60 -9.86 -12.83 0.13
CA ALA A 60 -11.04 -12.15 0.64
C ALA A 60 -11.42 -10.89 -0.18
N GLY A 61 -10.69 -10.62 -1.27
CA GLY A 61 -10.95 -9.49 -2.18
C GLY A 61 -10.41 -8.16 -1.68
N ALA A 62 -9.46 -8.19 -0.73
CA ALA A 62 -8.81 -6.99 -0.23
C ALA A 62 -8.01 -6.27 -1.33
N VAL A 63 -7.88 -4.96 -1.17
CA VAL A 63 -7.03 -4.13 -2.03
C VAL A 63 -6.05 -3.38 -1.14
N LEU A 64 -4.75 -3.51 -1.44
CA LEU A 64 -3.70 -2.83 -0.71
C LEU A 64 -3.21 -1.61 -1.47
N ARG A 65 -3.25 -0.45 -0.81
CA ARG A 65 -2.60 0.78 -1.23
C ARG A 65 -1.34 1.00 -0.42
N VAL A 66 -0.28 1.52 -1.03
CA VAL A 66 0.94 1.87 -0.31
C VAL A 66 1.45 3.24 -0.72
N SER A 67 2.07 3.93 0.23
CA SER A 67 2.88 5.14 0.00
C SER A 67 3.89 5.02 -1.15
N SER A 68 4.66 3.92 -1.14
CA SER A 68 5.69 3.60 -2.13
C SER A 68 6.06 2.13 -2.09
N TYR A 69 6.81 1.66 -3.10
CA TYR A 69 7.45 0.36 -3.05
C TYR A 69 8.71 0.30 -3.93
N ASP A 70 9.65 -0.54 -3.54
CA ASP A 70 10.92 -0.75 -4.23
C ASP A 70 10.77 -1.77 -5.37
N TRP A 71 10.23 -1.30 -6.49
CA TRP A 71 9.97 -2.12 -7.67
C TRP A 71 11.24 -2.67 -8.34
N PHE A 72 12.40 -2.02 -8.17
CA PHE A 72 13.66 -2.48 -8.78
C PHE A 72 14.15 -3.81 -8.18
N HIS A 73 13.82 -4.05 -6.91
CA HIS A 73 14.13 -5.30 -6.20
C HIS A 73 12.91 -6.22 -6.09
N SER A 74 11.89 -5.99 -6.92
CA SER A 74 10.65 -6.75 -6.94
C SER A 74 9.88 -6.75 -5.62
N HIS A 75 10.01 -5.75 -4.74
CA HIS A 75 9.29 -5.74 -3.46
C HIS A 75 7.84 -5.27 -3.57
N HIS A 76 7.01 -6.06 -4.26
CA HIS A 76 5.66 -5.70 -4.65
C HIS A 76 4.68 -5.66 -3.46
N PRO A 77 3.70 -4.73 -3.41
CA PRO A 77 2.72 -4.66 -2.31
C PRO A 77 1.86 -5.92 -2.16
N LEU A 78 1.61 -6.62 -3.27
CA LEU A 78 0.79 -7.85 -3.27
C LEU A 78 1.30 -8.90 -2.28
N TYR A 79 2.62 -8.99 -2.09
CA TYR A 79 3.20 -9.96 -1.17
C TYR A 79 2.74 -9.77 0.26
N ALA A 80 2.38 -8.55 0.67
CA ALA A 80 1.91 -8.29 2.02
C ALA A 80 0.49 -8.82 2.30
N ILE A 81 -0.23 -9.32 1.29
CA ILE A 81 -1.62 -9.79 1.43
C ILE A 81 -1.88 -11.10 0.67
N ASP A 82 -0.84 -11.79 0.20
CA ASP A 82 -0.97 -12.99 -0.63
C ASP A 82 -1.19 -14.28 0.17
N GLU A 83 -1.14 -14.19 1.50
CA GLU A 83 -1.34 -15.29 2.45
C GLU A 83 -0.30 -16.41 2.35
N LEU A 84 0.87 -16.12 1.80
CA LEU A 84 1.93 -17.10 1.67
C LEU A 84 2.56 -17.45 3.02
N VAL A 85 2.42 -18.71 3.43
CA VAL A 85 2.90 -19.18 4.75
C VAL A 85 4.43 -19.24 4.83
N LYS A 86 5.12 -19.42 3.70
CA LYS A 86 6.58 -19.56 3.62
C LYS A 86 7.13 -18.71 2.47
N PRO A 87 7.17 -17.38 2.63
CA PRO A 87 7.66 -16.50 1.59
C PRO A 87 9.18 -16.64 1.41
N GLU A 88 9.64 -16.54 0.17
CA GLU A 88 11.05 -16.33 -0.12
C GLU A 88 11.48 -14.93 0.34
N LYS A 89 12.78 -14.72 0.56
CA LYS A 89 13.30 -13.43 1.06
C LYS A 89 12.95 -12.24 0.15
N THR A 90 12.64 -12.45 -1.12
CA THR A 90 12.24 -11.39 -2.05
C THR A 90 10.74 -11.14 -2.07
N GLU A 91 9.93 -12.06 -1.56
CA GLU A 91 8.46 -12.00 -1.52
C GLU A 91 7.99 -11.19 -0.32
N LYS A 92 8.23 -9.88 -0.38
CA LYS A 92 7.82 -8.92 0.64
C LYS A 92 7.52 -7.56 0.02
N TRP A 93 6.67 -6.78 0.68
CA TRP A 93 6.61 -5.36 0.42
C TRP A 93 7.79 -4.65 1.10
N ALA A 94 8.38 -3.68 0.40
CA ALA A 94 9.38 -2.79 0.96
C ALA A 94 9.25 -1.39 0.37
N THR A 95 9.40 -0.37 1.20
CA THR A 95 9.34 1.03 0.75
C THR A 95 10.62 1.43 0.02
N VAL A 96 10.54 2.49 -0.79
CA VAL A 96 11.76 3.12 -1.30
C VAL A 96 12.47 3.89 -0.18
N GLN A 97 13.80 3.95 -0.20
CA GLN A 97 14.61 4.63 0.84
C GLN A 97 14.28 6.11 1.06
N LYS A 98 13.68 6.78 0.07
CA LYS A 98 13.32 8.21 0.15
C LYS A 98 11.94 8.45 0.77
N ASP A 99 11.19 7.40 1.08
CA ASP A 99 9.87 7.53 1.69
C ASP A 99 10.02 7.78 3.19
N ARG A 100 9.72 9.01 3.62
CA ARG A 100 9.91 9.45 5.00
C ARG A 100 8.68 9.25 5.88
N ALA A 101 7.53 8.95 5.28
CA ALA A 101 6.28 8.72 6.00
C ALA A 101 5.55 7.51 5.38
N PRO A 102 6.18 6.33 5.41
CA PRO A 102 5.63 5.16 4.76
C PRO A 102 4.36 4.70 5.44
N TRP A 103 3.41 4.34 4.62
CA TRP A 103 2.13 3.78 5.03
C TRP A 103 1.66 2.72 4.05
N LEU A 104 0.82 1.83 4.56
CA LEU A 104 -0.04 0.95 3.78
C LEU A 104 -1.50 1.12 4.22
N GLU A 105 -2.44 0.86 3.33
CA GLU A 105 -3.86 0.96 3.59
C GLU A 105 -4.57 -0.21 2.91
N ILE A 106 -5.28 -1.00 3.71
CA ILE A 106 -6.01 -2.18 3.29
C ILE A 106 -7.47 -1.75 3.14
N LYS A 107 -7.99 -1.82 1.92
CA LYS A 107 -9.43 -1.69 1.63
C LYS A 107 -10.07 -3.05 1.70
N LEU A 108 -11.06 -3.20 2.56
CA LEU A 108 -11.79 -4.44 2.73
C LEU A 108 -12.84 -4.59 1.62
N ALA A 109 -13.10 -5.81 1.16
CA ALA A 109 -14.15 -6.05 0.16
C ALA A 109 -15.56 -5.80 0.74
N VAL A 110 -15.72 -6.02 2.05
CA VAL A 110 -16.94 -5.78 2.82
C VAL A 110 -16.58 -5.17 4.16
N ARG A 111 -17.53 -4.43 4.73
CA ARG A 111 -17.38 -3.83 6.06
C ARG A 111 -17.33 -4.91 7.14
N ALA A 112 -16.45 -4.74 8.12
CA ALA A 112 -16.21 -5.75 9.16
C ALA A 112 -15.98 -5.13 10.54
N ASP A 113 -16.33 -5.90 11.58
CA ASP A 113 -15.92 -5.66 12.96
C ASP A 113 -14.59 -6.39 13.17
N LEU A 114 -13.50 -5.64 13.26
CA LEU A 114 -12.14 -6.18 13.31
C LEU A 114 -11.67 -6.31 14.76
N ASP A 115 -11.10 -7.46 15.08
CA ASP A 115 -10.67 -7.85 16.43
C ASP A 115 -9.15 -8.06 16.57
N GLU A 116 -8.42 -8.20 15.48
CA GLU A 116 -6.96 -8.42 15.54
C GLU A 116 -6.25 -7.93 14.27
N LEU A 117 -5.10 -7.28 14.45
CA LEU A 117 -4.11 -7.05 13.40
C LEU A 117 -2.90 -7.92 13.70
N ALA A 118 -2.39 -8.63 12.69
CA ALA A 118 -1.11 -9.29 12.74
C ALA A 118 -0.21 -8.76 11.63
N LEU A 119 1.06 -8.52 11.95
CA LEU A 119 2.09 -8.16 10.97
C LEU A 119 3.17 -9.24 10.97
N VAL A 120 3.81 -9.45 9.82
CA VAL A 120 5.05 -10.22 9.70
C VAL A 120 6.12 -9.28 9.15
N LEU A 121 6.83 -8.62 10.06
CA LEU A 121 7.90 -7.68 9.73
C LEU A 121 9.15 -8.44 9.31
N ALA A 122 10.00 -7.82 8.49
CA ALA A 122 11.17 -8.51 7.95
C ALA A 122 12.20 -8.97 8.99
N GLY A 123 12.19 -8.41 10.21
CA GLY A 123 13.01 -8.91 11.31
C GLY A 123 12.72 -10.37 11.71
N ALA A 124 11.63 -10.98 11.23
CA ALA A 124 11.31 -12.39 11.45
C ALA A 124 12.15 -13.35 10.59
N PHE A 125 12.54 -12.92 9.38
CA PHE A 125 13.26 -13.74 8.39
C PHE A 125 14.64 -13.16 8.01
N GLU A 126 14.90 -11.91 8.37
CA GLU A 126 16.11 -11.16 8.07
C GLU A 126 16.79 -10.69 9.38
N ASP A 127 17.42 -9.52 9.36
CA ASP A 127 18.04 -8.90 10.53
C ASP A 127 16.98 -8.24 11.43
N LYS A 128 17.11 -8.38 12.75
CA LYS A 128 16.17 -7.80 13.73
C LYS A 128 16.01 -6.29 13.62
N SER A 129 16.97 -5.59 13.02
CA SER A 129 16.85 -4.15 12.75
C SER A 129 15.75 -3.78 11.76
N PHE A 130 15.20 -4.75 11.01
CA PHE A 130 14.02 -4.55 10.15
C PHE A 130 12.67 -4.76 10.88
N THR A 131 12.67 -4.87 12.21
CA THR A 131 11.44 -4.81 13.01
C THR A 131 11.12 -3.34 13.30
N ASN A 132 10.06 -2.80 12.69
CA ASN A 132 9.56 -1.46 13.03
C ASN A 132 9.11 -1.39 14.49
N ARG A 133 9.59 -0.38 15.22
CA ARG A 133 9.31 -0.17 16.64
C ARG A 133 8.12 0.75 16.85
N GLU A 134 7.96 1.76 16.00
CA GLU A 134 6.86 2.70 16.06
C GLU A 134 5.98 2.63 14.81
N PHE A 135 4.68 2.45 15.04
CA PHE A 135 3.67 2.52 14.00
C PHE A 135 2.29 2.86 14.58
N ARG A 136 1.43 3.41 13.75
CA ARG A 136 0.04 3.74 14.08
C ARG A 136 -0.91 2.96 13.17
N VAL A 137 -1.96 2.42 13.75
CA VAL A 137 -3.05 1.75 13.05
C VAL A 137 -4.31 2.59 13.17
N ARG A 138 -4.95 2.89 12.05
CA ARG A 138 -6.23 3.58 11.98
C ARG A 138 -7.25 2.70 11.30
N CYS A 139 -8.36 2.46 11.98
CA CYS A 139 -9.54 1.87 11.37
C CYS A 139 -10.42 3.01 10.86
N LEU A 140 -10.79 2.92 9.60
CA LEU A 140 -11.45 3.97 8.85
C LEU A 140 -12.81 3.48 8.34
N ARG A 141 -13.72 4.43 8.23
CA ARG A 141 -15.03 4.27 7.60
C ARG A 141 -15.20 5.37 6.54
N ASP A 142 -16.03 5.09 5.54
CA ASP A 142 -16.43 5.94 4.42
C ASP A 142 -15.32 6.12 3.38
N GLU A 143 -15.46 5.49 2.22
CA GLU A 143 -14.45 5.36 1.15
C GLU A 143 -13.82 6.65 0.58
N ARG A 144 -14.24 7.84 1.05
CA ARG A 144 -13.59 9.11 0.71
C ARG A 144 -12.14 9.13 1.21
N ASP A 145 -11.27 9.84 0.48
CA ASP A 145 -9.88 10.03 0.93
C ASP A 145 -9.87 10.76 2.29
N GLY A 146 -9.12 10.22 3.25
CA GLY A 146 -9.08 10.73 4.62
C GLY A 146 -10.32 10.42 5.46
N GLY A 147 -11.06 9.35 5.13
CA GLY A 147 -12.33 8.98 5.78
C GLY A 147 -12.32 8.95 7.32
N THR A 148 -13.50 8.74 7.89
CA THR A 148 -13.74 8.86 9.32
C THR A 148 -12.92 7.85 10.11
N VAL A 149 -12.03 8.32 10.99
CA VAL A 149 -11.30 7.45 11.93
C VAL A 149 -12.27 6.95 13.00
N VAL A 150 -12.58 5.66 12.98
CA VAL A 150 -13.44 5.04 14.01
C VAL A 150 -12.63 4.58 15.22
N ARG A 151 -11.37 4.20 14.99
CA ARG A 151 -10.39 3.83 16.02
C ARG A 151 -8.96 4.14 15.57
N GLU A 152 -8.12 4.39 16.56
CA GLU A 152 -6.68 4.57 16.39
C GLU A 152 -5.95 3.79 17.48
N HIS A 153 -4.89 3.08 17.09
CA HIS A 153 -3.95 2.43 17.99
C HIS A 153 -2.55 2.94 17.66
N VAL A 154 -1.79 3.33 18.67
CA VAL A 154 -0.39 3.74 18.51
C VAL A 154 0.48 2.72 19.22
N VAL A 155 1.43 2.14 18.49
CA VAL A 155 2.38 1.17 18.99
C VAL A 155 3.74 1.86 19.11
N HIS A 156 4.33 1.75 20.29
CA HIS A 156 5.65 2.29 20.58
C HIS A 156 6.59 1.19 21.06
N GLY A 157 7.85 1.27 20.67
CA GLY A 157 8.90 0.38 21.17
C GLY A 157 8.69 -1.09 20.85
N ASN A 158 7.93 -1.44 19.80
CA ASN A 158 7.72 -2.82 19.39
C ASN A 158 9.07 -3.53 19.15
N THR A 159 9.25 -4.67 19.79
CA THR A 159 10.42 -5.54 19.61
C THR A 159 10.06 -6.88 18.95
N ASP A 160 8.77 -7.14 18.77
CA ASP A 160 8.28 -8.36 18.14
C ASP A 160 8.28 -8.18 16.61
N ALA A 161 8.91 -9.10 15.90
CA ALA A 161 8.87 -9.09 14.44
C ALA A 161 7.54 -9.61 13.89
N GLN A 162 6.71 -10.24 14.71
CA GLN A 162 5.39 -10.74 14.34
C GLN A 162 4.29 -10.24 15.28
N PRO A 163 4.16 -8.92 15.48
CA PRO A 163 3.27 -8.38 16.48
C PRO A 163 1.82 -8.71 16.16
N LYS A 164 1.08 -9.12 17.19
CA LYS A 164 -0.37 -9.26 17.18
C LYS A 164 -0.98 -8.19 18.07
N LEU A 165 -1.83 -7.37 17.49
CA LEU A 165 -2.47 -6.24 18.14
C LEU A 165 -3.98 -6.51 18.24
N PRO A 166 -4.57 -6.55 19.44
CA PRO A 166 -6.02 -6.58 19.57
C PRO A 166 -6.62 -5.28 19.03
N LEU A 167 -7.68 -5.40 18.26
CA LEU A 167 -8.46 -4.30 17.71
C LEU A 167 -9.87 -4.29 18.33
N ASP A 168 -10.49 -3.10 18.34
CA ASP A 168 -11.92 -2.92 18.62
C ASP A 168 -12.50 -2.00 17.56
N CYS A 169 -12.42 -2.41 16.28
CA CYS A 169 -12.68 -1.55 15.13
C CYS A 169 -14.06 -1.87 14.52
N PRO A 170 -15.15 -1.24 15.00
CA PRO A 170 -16.50 -1.57 14.56
C PRO A 170 -16.74 -1.06 13.14
N ALA A 171 -17.45 -1.85 12.35
CA ALA A 171 -17.97 -1.48 11.04
C ALA A 171 -16.94 -0.71 10.18
N THR A 172 -15.74 -1.28 10.08
CA THR A 172 -14.57 -0.73 9.38
C THR A 172 -14.58 -1.16 7.92
N ASP A 173 -14.25 -0.25 7.00
CA ASP A 173 -14.06 -0.57 5.58
C ASP A 173 -12.59 -0.48 5.13
N ARG A 174 -11.74 0.20 5.90
CA ARG A 174 -10.30 0.28 5.63
C ARG A 174 -9.46 0.28 6.89
N VAL A 175 -8.27 -0.29 6.82
CA VAL A 175 -7.25 -0.23 7.86
C VAL A 175 -6.00 0.43 7.29
N ARG A 176 -5.54 1.52 7.89
CA ARG A 176 -4.32 2.22 7.52
C ARG A 176 -3.25 2.02 8.58
N ILE A 177 -2.05 1.65 8.15
CA ILE A 177 -0.88 1.49 9.01
C ILE A 177 0.17 2.50 8.57
N GLU A 178 0.52 3.40 9.48
CA GLU A 178 1.52 4.44 9.27
C GLU A 178 2.76 4.07 10.08
N PHE A 179 3.90 3.88 9.42
CA PHE A 179 5.13 3.46 10.07
C PHE A 179 6.06 4.65 10.27
N GLN A 180 6.74 4.68 11.40
CA GLN A 180 7.86 5.58 11.59
C GLN A 180 9.11 4.94 10.99
N VAL A 181 9.84 5.71 10.18
CA VAL A 181 11.15 5.28 9.69
C VAL A 181 12.17 5.57 10.77
N GLU A 182 12.79 4.51 11.28
CA GLU A 182 13.84 4.58 12.27
C GLU A 182 15.12 4.00 11.68
N ARG A 183 16.25 4.70 11.89
CA ARG A 183 17.55 4.17 11.54
C ARG A 183 18.10 3.37 12.72
N VAL A 184 17.94 2.05 12.67
CA VAL A 184 18.48 1.12 13.65
C VAL A 184 19.45 0.18 12.95
N GLY A 185 20.71 0.13 13.39
CA GLY A 185 21.71 -0.81 12.87
C GLY A 185 21.87 -0.78 11.34
N LYS A 186 21.64 -1.92 10.68
CA LYS A 186 21.75 -2.09 9.23
C LYS A 186 20.47 -1.77 8.46
N SER A 187 19.39 -1.39 9.16
CA SER A 187 18.17 -0.96 8.50
C SER A 187 18.48 0.28 7.68
N ALA A 188 18.40 0.16 6.36
CA ALA A 188 18.20 1.33 5.50
C ALA A 188 16.88 1.97 5.93
N ASP A 189 16.71 3.28 5.74
CA ASP A 189 15.50 4.04 6.08
C ASP A 189 14.25 3.55 5.29
N VAL A 190 13.82 2.30 5.52
CA VAL A 190 12.79 1.56 4.77
C VAL A 190 11.96 0.70 5.73
N VAL A 191 10.69 0.52 5.37
CA VAL A 191 9.82 -0.48 6.00
C VAL A 191 9.83 -1.71 5.13
N ARG A 192 9.84 -2.89 5.75
CA ARG A 192 9.80 -4.18 5.08
C ARG A 192 8.82 -5.12 5.79
N LEU A 193 7.86 -5.63 5.05
CA LEU A 193 6.76 -6.42 5.57
C LEU A 193 6.51 -7.60 4.63
N TYR A 194 6.50 -8.79 5.19
CA TYR A 194 6.15 -10.00 4.47
C TYR A 194 4.64 -10.19 4.38
N GLU A 195 3.90 -9.94 5.46
CA GLU A 195 2.46 -10.18 5.50
C GLU A 195 1.77 -9.20 6.46
N VAL A 196 0.55 -8.79 6.14
CA VAL A 196 -0.41 -8.18 7.06
C VAL A 196 -1.72 -8.95 7.02
N SER A 197 -2.19 -9.34 8.20
CA SER A 197 -3.50 -9.96 8.36
C SER A 197 -4.37 -9.10 9.26
N VAL A 198 -5.64 -8.94 8.89
CA VAL A 198 -6.63 -8.21 9.69
C VAL A 198 -7.81 -9.12 9.90
N TRP A 199 -8.00 -9.59 11.13
CA TRP A 199 -9.03 -10.55 11.47
C TRP A 199 -10.25 -9.88 12.08
N GLY A 200 -11.41 -10.45 11.81
CA GLY A 200 -12.68 -9.95 12.30
C GLY A 200 -13.84 -10.77 11.80
N ARG A 201 -15.04 -10.21 11.85
CA ARG A 201 -16.27 -10.79 11.29
C ARG A 201 -16.98 -9.75 10.41
N PRO A 202 -17.77 -10.15 9.40
CA PRO A 202 -18.58 -9.19 8.65
C PRO A 202 -19.46 -8.39 9.60
N ALA A 203 -19.52 -7.07 9.40
CA ALA A 203 -20.37 -6.21 10.20
C ALA A 203 -21.84 -6.53 9.88
N THR A 204 -22.69 -6.48 10.90
CA THR A 204 -24.13 -6.63 10.68
C THR A 204 -24.65 -5.38 9.96
N PRO A 205 -25.57 -5.51 8.97
CA PRO A 205 -26.16 -4.38 8.26
C PRO A 205 -26.80 -3.33 9.19
#